data_AF-A0A1Q9URH0-F1
#
_entry.id   AF-A0A1Q9URH0-F1
#
_cell.length_a   1.000
_cell.length_b   1.000
_cell.length_c   1.000
_cell.angle_alpha   90.00
_cell.angle_beta   90.00
_cell.angle_gamma   90.00
#
_symmetry.space_group_name_H-M   'P 1'
#
loop_
_entity.id
_entity.type
_entity.pdbx_description
1 polymer ?
#
loop_
_entity_poly.entity_id
_entity_poly.type
_entity_poly.pdbx_seq_one_letter_code
_entity_poly.pdbx_strand_id
1 'polypeptide(L)'
;MSPDPTQRTLTTAGLRLSTLATGASVTSCEVEDADGGWTEVVLGHRDLRSYARGGYLGATIGRVGNRIAGGSFELDGTAYDLTVNDRGDTLHGGAAGFDLQEWRLVEEGPAHVTWGLVSPDGDHASRARSRSRSR
;
A
#
# COMPACT_ATOMS: atom_id res chain seq x y z
N MET A 1 -8.24 -21.65 8.32
CA MET A 1 -9.03 -20.45 8.01
C MET A 1 -8.10 -19.26 8.14
N SER A 2 -8.01 -18.39 7.14
CA SER A 2 -7.28 -17.12 7.30
C SER A 2 -7.99 -16.28 8.36
N PRO A 3 -7.27 -15.55 9.23
CA PRO A 3 -7.92 -14.66 10.19
C PRO A 3 -8.85 -13.67 9.49
N ASP A 4 -9.80 -13.13 10.24
CA ASP A 4 -10.65 -12.05 9.74
C ASP A 4 -9.80 -10.78 9.53
N PRO A 5 -10.07 -10.00 8.47
CA PRO A 5 -9.33 -8.78 8.20
C PRO A 5 -9.44 -7.78 9.36
N THR A 6 -8.32 -7.16 9.75
CA THR A 6 -8.28 -6.23 10.88
C THR A 6 -8.56 -4.81 10.40
N GLN A 7 -9.75 -4.27 10.71
CA GLN A 7 -10.18 -2.91 10.35
C GLN A 7 -10.29 -2.01 11.60
N ARG A 8 -10.10 -0.71 11.42
CA ARG A 8 -10.35 0.34 12.44
C ARG A 8 -11.16 1.47 11.86
N THR A 9 -12.15 1.95 12.62
CA THR A 9 -13.00 3.07 12.21
C THR A 9 -12.82 4.24 13.17
N LEU A 10 -12.40 5.37 12.63
CA LEU A 10 -12.38 6.65 13.33
C LEU A 10 -13.70 7.37 13.08
N THR A 11 -14.30 7.93 14.13
CA THR A 11 -15.51 8.75 14.02
C THR A 11 -15.26 10.09 14.69
N THR A 12 -15.43 11.17 13.93
CA THR A 12 -15.36 12.55 14.41
C THR A 12 -16.61 13.30 13.96
N ALA A 13 -16.76 14.57 14.33
CA ALA A 13 -17.90 15.37 13.90
C ALA A 13 -17.90 15.51 12.36
N GLY A 14 -18.89 14.90 11.72
CA GLY A 14 -19.09 14.93 10.27
C GLY A 14 -18.20 14.00 9.44
N LEU A 15 -17.40 13.11 10.05
CA LEU A 15 -16.52 12.19 9.32
C LEU A 15 -16.40 10.81 9.99
N ARG A 16 -16.56 9.75 9.19
CA ARG A 16 -16.24 8.36 9.55
C ARG A 16 -15.22 7.81 8.57
N LEU A 17 -14.10 7.32 9.08
CA LEU A 17 -13.01 6.80 8.26
C LEU A 17 -12.67 5.38 8.70
N SER A 18 -12.79 4.41 7.80
CA SER A 18 -12.38 3.04 8.06
C SER A 18 -11.07 2.71 7.35
N THR A 19 -10.08 2.24 8.11
CA THR A 19 -8.78 1.79 7.61
C THR A 19 -8.58 0.30 7.86
N LEU A 20 -7.81 -0.37 7.01
CA LEU A 20 -7.57 -1.82 7.03
C LEU A 20 -6.08 -2.12 7.18
N ALA A 21 -5.73 -3.15 7.95
CA ALA A 21 -4.36 -3.61 8.11
C ALA A 21 -3.69 -3.97 6.77
N THR A 22 -4.40 -4.69 5.88
CA THR A 22 -3.93 -4.96 4.52
C THR A 22 -3.74 -3.66 3.75
N GLY A 23 -2.51 -3.39 3.34
CA GLY A 23 -2.16 -2.19 2.60
C GLY A 23 -2.22 -0.88 3.41
N ALA A 24 -2.46 -0.94 4.72
CA ALA A 24 -2.86 0.23 5.51
C ALA A 24 -3.95 1.04 4.77
N SER A 25 -4.93 0.33 4.19
CA SER A 25 -5.82 0.88 3.16
C SER A 25 -6.96 1.68 3.78
N VAL A 26 -7.30 2.82 3.18
CA VAL A 26 -8.60 3.47 3.42
C VAL A 26 -9.67 2.68 2.68
N THR A 27 -10.63 2.15 3.43
CA THR A 27 -11.68 1.26 2.91
C THR A 27 -13.05 1.93 2.81
N SER A 28 -13.26 2.99 3.57
CA SER A 28 -14.47 3.80 3.59
C SER A 28 -14.14 5.18 4.17
N CYS A 29 -14.74 6.22 3.61
CA CYS A 29 -14.70 7.58 4.12
C CYS A 29 -16.09 8.17 3.93
N GLU A 30 -16.88 8.20 5.00
CA GLU A 30 -18.20 8.80 4.98
C GLU A 30 -18.13 10.22 5.53
N VAL A 31 -18.74 11.17 4.81
CA VAL A 31 -18.88 12.56 5.24
C VAL A 31 -20.35 12.86 5.47
N GLU A 32 -20.65 13.59 6.54
CA GLU A 32 -22.01 14.05 6.83
C GLU A 32 -22.40 15.16 5.82
N ASP A 33 -23.54 15.00 5.17
CA ASP A 33 -24.09 15.99 4.24
C ASP A 33 -24.89 17.08 4.96
N ALA A 34 -25.37 18.07 4.21
CA ALA A 34 -26.11 19.20 4.76
C ALA A 34 -27.46 18.82 5.39
N ASP A 35 -28.01 17.65 5.04
CA ASP A 35 -29.28 17.13 5.54
C ASP A 35 -29.07 16.13 6.70
N GLY A 36 -27.82 15.94 7.16
CA GLY A 36 -27.43 15.01 8.24
C GLY A 36 -27.30 13.55 7.80
N GLY A 37 -27.31 13.29 6.49
CA GLY A 37 -27.04 11.97 5.90
C GLY A 37 -25.54 11.68 5.82
N TRP A 38 -25.17 10.40 5.67
CA TRP A 38 -23.77 9.99 5.47
C TRP A 38 -23.55 9.60 4.02
N THR A 39 -22.55 10.21 3.37
CA THR A 39 -22.18 9.93 1.98
C THR A 39 -20.79 9.33 1.92
N GLU A 40 -20.67 8.14 1.33
CA GLU A 40 -19.37 7.52 0.99
C GLU A 40 -18.69 8.32 -0.14
N VAL A 41 -17.47 8.79 0.11
CA VAL A 41 -16.72 9.65 -0.82
C VAL A 41 -15.46 9.01 -1.38
N VAL A 42 -15.15 7.76 -1.03
CA VAL A 42 -14.05 7.01 -1.64
C VAL A 42 -14.53 5.73 -2.33
N LEU A 43 -13.76 5.30 -3.34
CA LEU A 43 -13.96 3.99 -3.95
C LEU A 43 -13.32 2.91 -3.06
N GLY A 44 -13.97 1.75 -2.98
CA GLY A 44 -13.47 0.61 -2.24
C GLY A 44 -13.92 -0.71 -2.85
N HIS A 45 -13.33 -1.81 -2.36
CA HIS A 45 -13.80 -3.15 -2.71
C HIS A 45 -15.08 -3.51 -1.94
N ARG A 46 -15.88 -4.41 -2.51
CA ARG A 46 -17.09 -4.95 -1.87
C ARG A 46 -16.82 -5.72 -0.57
N ASP A 47 -15.65 -6.37 -0.48
CA ASP A 47 -15.27 -7.21 0.65
C ASP A 47 -13.82 -6.93 1.06
N LEU A 48 -13.58 -6.89 2.38
CA LEU A 48 -12.27 -6.58 2.95
C LEU A 48 -11.17 -7.55 2.50
N ARG A 49 -11.50 -8.83 2.27
CA ARG A 49 -10.51 -9.82 1.82
C ARG A 49 -10.07 -9.59 0.36
N SER A 50 -10.78 -8.74 -0.39
CA SER A 50 -10.41 -8.40 -1.76
C SER A 50 -9.21 -7.47 -1.84
N TYR A 51 -8.91 -6.70 -0.78
CA TYR A 51 -7.73 -5.83 -0.73
C TYR A 51 -6.42 -6.63 -0.84
N ALA A 52 -6.38 -7.86 -0.31
CA ALA A 52 -5.24 -8.77 -0.46
C ALA A 52 -5.02 -9.26 -1.90
N ARG A 53 -5.93 -8.95 -2.83
CA ARG A 53 -5.80 -9.24 -4.27
C ARG A 53 -5.31 -8.02 -5.07
N GLY A 54 -5.13 -6.87 -4.42
CA GLY A 54 -4.65 -5.64 -5.03
C GLY A 54 -5.75 -4.81 -5.70
N GLY A 55 -5.34 -3.89 -6.56
CA GLY A 55 -6.21 -2.89 -7.20
C GLY A 55 -5.99 -1.46 -6.71
N TYR A 56 -5.11 -1.28 -5.72
CA TYR A 56 -4.59 0.00 -5.24
C TYR A 56 -5.64 0.96 -4.64
N LEU A 57 -6.92 0.57 -4.55
CA LEU A 57 -7.98 1.42 -4.02
C LEU A 57 -7.70 1.71 -2.54
N GLY A 58 -7.48 2.98 -2.22
CA GLY A 58 -7.23 3.47 -0.86
C GLY A 58 -5.94 2.95 -0.19
N ALA A 59 -5.15 2.11 -0.87
CA ALA A 59 -3.98 1.47 -0.29
C ALA A 59 -2.78 2.43 -0.17
N THR A 60 -1.95 2.20 0.85
CA THR A 60 -0.64 2.84 0.96
C THR A 60 0.31 2.21 -0.05
N ILE A 61 0.80 3.03 -0.98
CA ILE A 61 1.66 2.58 -2.08
C ILE A 61 3.13 2.71 -1.70
N GLY A 62 3.89 1.65 -1.91
CA GLY A 62 5.34 1.67 -1.70
C GLY A 62 6.03 0.37 -2.11
N ARG A 63 7.36 0.36 -2.16
CA ARG A 63 8.28 1.42 -1.67
C ARG A 63 8.39 2.66 -2.55
N VAL A 64 8.11 2.52 -3.84
CA VAL A 64 8.10 3.63 -4.79
C VAL A 64 6.75 3.66 -5.47
N GLY A 65 6.07 4.79 -5.35
CA GLY A 65 4.84 5.04 -6.09
C GLY A 65 5.10 5.23 -7.58
N ASN A 66 4.19 4.72 -8.40
CA ASN A 66 4.28 4.74 -9.86
C ASN A 66 5.43 3.89 -10.40
N ARG A 67 5.97 4.22 -11.58
CA ARG A 67 6.84 3.36 -12.38
C ARG A 67 8.33 3.64 -12.19
N ILE A 68 9.10 2.56 -12.19
CA ILE A 68 10.54 2.56 -12.44
C ILE A 68 10.76 1.88 -13.79
N ALA A 69 11.29 2.66 -14.73
CA ALA A 69 11.48 2.25 -16.11
C ALA A 69 12.38 1.01 -16.21
N GLY A 70 11.93 -0.01 -16.95
CA GLY A 70 12.71 -1.24 -17.14
C GLY A 70 12.92 -2.07 -15.86
N GLY A 71 12.25 -1.72 -14.76
CA GLY A 71 12.42 -2.37 -13.47
C GLY A 71 13.85 -2.36 -12.95
N SER A 72 14.64 -1.32 -13.26
CA SER A 72 16.01 -1.19 -12.75
C SER A 72 16.39 0.26 -12.52
N PHE A 73 17.28 0.48 -11.56
CA PHE A 73 17.88 1.79 -11.32
C PHE A 73 19.29 1.65 -10.76
N GLU A 74 20.05 2.73 -10.80
CA GLU A 74 21.37 2.81 -10.18
C GLU A 74 21.32 3.78 -8.99
N LEU A 75 21.92 3.37 -7.87
CA LEU A 75 22.10 4.21 -6.69
C LEU A 75 23.52 4.01 -6.19
N ASP A 76 24.26 5.12 -6.04
CA ASP A 76 25.67 5.12 -5.59
C ASP A 76 26.57 4.13 -6.36
N GLY A 77 26.43 4.09 -7.68
CA GLY A 77 27.20 3.19 -8.55
C GLY A 77 26.79 1.72 -8.49
N THR A 78 25.75 1.40 -7.71
CA THR A 78 25.20 0.03 -7.59
C THR A 78 23.91 -0.08 -8.37
N ALA A 79 23.86 -1.02 -9.31
CA ALA A 79 22.64 -1.34 -10.04
C ALA A 79 21.72 -2.26 -9.21
N TYR A 80 20.44 -1.93 -9.20
CA TYR A 80 19.37 -2.67 -8.55
C TYR A 80 18.35 -3.12 -9.58
N ASP A 81 18.04 -4.41 -9.57
CA ASP A 81 17.00 -5.01 -10.39
C ASP A 81 15.75 -5.26 -9.52
N LEU A 82 14.60 -4.87 -10.03
CA LEU A 82 13.30 -4.93 -9.39
C LEU A 82 12.38 -5.89 -10.15
N THR A 83 11.29 -6.31 -9.50
CA THR A 83 10.26 -7.09 -10.19
C THR A 83 9.52 -6.21 -11.19
N VAL A 84 9.56 -6.60 -12.47
CA VAL A 84 8.72 -6.01 -13.52
C VAL A 84 7.32 -6.59 -13.41
N ASN A 85 6.34 -5.76 -13.08
CA ASN A 85 4.94 -6.15 -12.88
C ASN A 85 3.96 -5.38 -13.77
N ASP A 86 4.42 -4.37 -14.52
CA ASP A 86 3.56 -3.62 -15.45
C ASP A 86 4.34 -3.24 -16.72
N ARG A 87 4.00 -3.87 -17.84
CA ARG A 87 4.41 -3.42 -19.20
C ARG A 87 5.92 -3.20 -19.41
N GLY A 88 6.78 -3.94 -18.71
CA GLY A 88 8.24 -3.77 -18.78
C GLY A 88 8.83 -2.95 -17.64
N ASP A 89 8.00 -2.33 -16.82
CA ASP A 89 8.38 -1.50 -15.68
C ASP A 89 8.01 -2.14 -14.33
N THR A 90 8.60 -1.61 -13.26
CA THR A 90 8.13 -1.86 -11.89
C THR A 90 7.14 -0.77 -11.50
N LEU A 91 5.88 -1.13 -11.28
CA LEU A 91 4.81 -0.26 -10.84
C LEU A 91 4.52 -0.50 -9.35
N HIS A 92 4.37 0.59 -8.59
CA HIS A 92 3.83 0.59 -7.21
C HIS A 92 4.56 -0.37 -6.26
N GLY A 93 5.89 -0.43 -6.35
CA GLY A 93 6.72 -1.28 -5.50
C GLY A 93 6.83 -2.74 -5.95
N GLY A 94 6.22 -3.13 -7.07
CA GLY A 94 6.38 -4.44 -7.68
C GLY A 94 5.27 -5.43 -7.32
N ALA A 95 5.53 -6.72 -7.51
CA ALA A 95 4.52 -7.77 -7.40
C ALA A 95 3.99 -8.03 -5.97
N ALA A 96 4.68 -7.52 -4.96
CA ALA A 96 4.28 -7.61 -3.55
C ALA A 96 4.50 -6.27 -2.84
N GLY A 97 4.10 -5.19 -3.52
CA GLY A 97 4.12 -3.83 -2.97
C GLY A 97 3.36 -3.69 -1.65
N PHE A 98 3.55 -2.53 -1.01
CA PHE A 98 2.99 -2.25 0.32
C PHE A 98 1.46 -2.39 0.41
N ASP A 99 0.76 -2.25 -0.71
CA ASP A 99 -0.69 -2.42 -0.84
C ASP A 99 -1.16 -3.84 -0.53
N LEU A 100 -0.30 -4.85 -0.70
CA LEU A 100 -0.60 -6.25 -0.45
C LEU A 100 -0.09 -6.76 0.90
N GLN A 101 0.68 -5.95 1.61
CA GLN A 101 1.29 -6.35 2.88
C GLN A 101 0.31 -6.18 4.04
N GLU A 102 0.45 -7.02 5.07
CA GLU A 102 -0.29 -6.86 6.33
C GLU A 102 0.48 -5.94 7.27
N TRP A 103 -0.13 -4.81 7.64
CA TRP A 103 0.48 -3.84 8.52
C TRP A 103 0.10 -4.10 9.98
N ARG A 104 1.03 -3.82 10.90
CA ARG A 104 0.78 -3.93 12.34
C ARG A 104 0.11 -2.66 12.85
N LEU A 105 -0.92 -2.79 13.69
CA LEU A 105 -1.40 -1.66 14.47
C LEU A 105 -0.29 -1.23 15.46
N VAL A 106 0.13 0.03 15.36
CA VAL A 106 1.15 0.62 16.24
C VAL A 106 0.48 1.42 17.35
N GLU A 107 -0.53 2.22 16.99
CA GLU A 107 -1.22 3.12 17.92
C GLU A 107 -2.63 3.41 17.42
N GLU A 108 -3.55 3.65 18.36
CA GLU A 108 -4.91 4.08 18.09
C GLU A 108 -5.33 5.10 19.16
N GLY A 109 -5.97 6.18 18.72
CA GLY A 109 -6.53 7.20 19.59
C GLY A 109 -7.83 7.76 19.04
N PRO A 110 -8.43 8.77 19.71
CA PRO A 110 -9.77 9.26 19.39
C PRO A 110 -9.92 9.79 17.95
N ALA A 111 -8.83 10.23 17.33
CA ALA A 111 -8.82 10.82 15.99
C ALA A 111 -7.67 10.33 15.11
N HIS A 112 -7.01 9.22 15.48
CA HIS A 112 -5.89 8.68 14.70
C HIS A 112 -5.75 7.16 14.83
N VAL A 113 -5.22 6.56 13.77
CA VAL A 113 -4.76 5.16 13.73
C VAL A 113 -3.39 5.17 13.04
N THR A 114 -2.41 4.51 13.65
CA THR A 114 -1.06 4.36 13.11
C THR A 114 -0.83 2.91 12.73
N TRP A 115 -0.65 2.65 11.44
CA TRP A 115 -0.23 1.36 10.90
C TRP A 115 1.28 1.37 10.66
N GLY A 116 1.96 0.27 10.96
CA GLY A 116 3.41 0.12 10.79
C GLY A 116 3.77 -1.12 9.97
N LEU A 117 4.70 -0.94 9.04
CA LEU A 117 5.31 -2.00 8.25
C LEU A 117 6.83 -1.81 8.25
N VAL A 118 7.58 -2.89 8.46
CA VAL A 118 9.03 -2.90 8.29
C VAL A 118 9.34 -3.51 6.94
N SER A 119 9.95 -2.73 6.04
CA SER A 119 10.49 -3.23 4.78
C SER A 119 12.00 -3.43 4.95
N PRO A 120 12.48 -4.68 5.06
CA PRO A 120 13.91 -4.94 5.28
C PRO A 120 14.76 -4.57 4.05
N ASP A 121 16.08 -4.51 4.24
CA ASP A 121 17.00 -4.30 3.12
C ASP A 121 16.79 -5.37 2.03
N GLY A 122 16.83 -4.91 0.79
CA GLY A 122 16.59 -5.76 -0.37
C GLY A 122 15.13 -6.17 -0.60
N ASP A 123 14.14 -5.76 0.20
CA ASP A 123 12.83 -6.43 0.20
C ASP A 123 12.20 -6.71 -1.19
N HIS A 124 11.76 -5.80 -2.03
CA HIS A 124 11.47 -6.09 -3.46
C HIS A 124 12.58 -5.67 -4.44
N ALA A 125 13.85 -5.83 -4.07
CA ALA A 125 14.99 -5.42 -4.88
C ALA A 125 16.19 -6.37 -4.74
N SER A 126 16.76 -6.79 -5.87
CA SER A 126 18.01 -7.54 -5.85
C SER A 126 19.15 -6.65 -6.34
N ARG A 127 20.32 -6.72 -5.69
CA ARG A 127 21.54 -6.15 -6.27
C ARG A 127 21.86 -6.92 -7.54
N ALA A 128 22.00 -6.20 -8.65
CA ALA A 128 22.47 -6.80 -9.88
C ALA A 128 23.85 -7.43 -9.61
N ARG A 129 24.02 -8.71 -9.98
CA ARG A 129 25.36 -9.32 -9.98
C ARG A 129 26.26 -8.44 -10.84
N SER A 130 27.46 -8.13 -10.34
CA SER A 130 28.43 -7.26 -11.02
C SER A 130 28.45 -7.55 -12.51
N ARG A 131 27.88 -6.65 -13.31
CA ARG A 131 28.06 -6.72 -14.77
C ARG A 131 29.50 -6.33 -14.99
N SER A 132 30.40 -7.32 -15.09
CA SER A 132 31.74 -7.10 -15.61
C SER A 132 31.57 -6.64 -17.06
N ARG A 133 31.48 -5.32 -17.24
CA ARG A 133 31.69 -4.73 -18.56
C ARG A 133 33.19 -4.77 -18.77
N SER A 134 33.67 -5.85 -19.38
CA SER A 134 34.95 -5.80 -20.10
C SER A 134 34.80 -4.73 -21.17
N ARG A 135 35.56 -3.64 -21.02
CA ARG A 135 35.97 -2.79 -22.14
C ARG A 135 37.21 -3.38 -22.76
#